data_AF-A0A395NSQ1-F1
#
_entry.id   AF-A0A395NSQ1-F1
#
_cell.length_a   1.000
_cell.length_b   1.000
_cell.length_c   1.000
_cell.angle_alpha   90.00
_cell.angle_beta   90.00
_cell.angle_gamma   90.00
#
_symmetry.space_group_name_H-M   'P 1'
#
loop_
_entity.id
_entity.type
_entity.pdbx_description
1 polymer ?
#
loop_
_entity_poly.entity_id
_entity_poly.type
_entity_poly.pdbx_seq_one_letter_code
_entity_poly.pdbx_strand_id
1 'polypeptide(L)'
;MASPSNLIQLAKSLPEPLQRFFARWPPAALVAPGTAPTPFQEQRPNPFRFYKHPVTGRWQDPVFSQRRQAQLVKLAREHGVEELLPETTKGTEYQLAHRVEHGLRVKGTGVGQKVKGHIHERHMIAKYDGTEEESHAGNAKTHPGLEERE
;
A
#
# COMPACT_ATOMS: atom_id res chain seq x y z
N MET A 1 39.83 -1.42 2.76
CA MET A 1 39.04 -1.21 3.99
C MET A 1 38.98 0.29 4.24
N ALA A 2 37.79 0.88 4.40
CA ALA A 2 37.68 2.29 4.75
C ALA A 2 38.26 2.53 6.15
N SER A 3 38.97 3.64 6.36
CA SER A 3 39.48 4.00 7.69
C SER A 3 38.33 4.43 8.62
N PRO A 4 38.46 4.26 9.95
CA PRO A 4 37.43 4.67 10.90
C PRO A 4 37.13 6.18 10.82
N SER A 5 38.14 7.02 10.53
CA SER A 5 37.96 8.46 10.33
C SER A 5 37.04 8.76 9.15
N ASN A 6 37.20 8.04 8.03
CA ASN A 6 36.37 8.23 6.84
C ASN A 6 34.93 7.79 7.09
N LEU A 7 34.72 6.70 7.84
CA LEU A 7 33.38 6.26 8.24
C LEU A 7 32.67 7.28 9.15
N ILE A 8 33.41 7.90 10.08
CA ILE A 8 32.88 8.96 10.93
C ILE A 8 32.53 10.21 10.09
N GLN A 9 33.37 10.57 9.12
CA GLN A 9 33.07 11.68 8.20
C GLN A 9 31.81 11.41 7.36
N LEU A 10 31.64 10.18 6.89
CA LEU A 10 30.44 9.74 6.17
C LEU A 10 29.19 9.81 7.05
N ALA A 11 29.28 9.34 8.30
CA ALA A 11 28.15 9.43 9.23
C ALA A 11 27.78 10.90 9.53
N LYS A 12 28.77 11.78 9.63
CA LYS A 12 28.57 13.23 9.83
C LYS A 12 28.05 13.97 8.60
N SER A 13 28.18 13.41 7.39
CA SER A 13 27.65 14.03 6.17
C SER A 13 26.17 13.70 5.92
N LEU A 14 25.57 12.81 6.73
CA LEU A 14 24.15 12.50 6.65
C LEU A 14 23.27 13.74 6.92
N PRO A 15 22.08 13.84 6.33
CA PRO A 15 21.12 14.90 6.63
C PRO A 15 20.80 15.00 8.12
N GLU A 16 20.68 16.24 8.62
CA GLU A 16 20.38 16.51 10.03
C GLU A 16 19.13 15.76 10.57
N PRO A 17 18.02 15.61 9.81
CA PRO A 17 16.88 14.82 10.28
C PRO A 17 17.23 13.36 10.60
N LEU A 18 18.10 12.74 9.81
CA LEU A 18 18.55 11.36 10.03
C LEU A 18 19.52 11.28 11.21
N GLN A 19 20.46 12.22 11.31
CA GLN A 19 21.37 12.28 12.46
C GLN A 19 20.61 12.41 13.79
N ARG A 20 19.64 13.33 13.85
CA ARG A 20 18.76 13.53 15.02
C ARG A 20 17.93 12.28 15.33
N PHE A 21 17.48 11.56 14.30
CA PHE A 21 16.74 10.31 14.48
C PHE A 21 17.62 9.24 15.12
N PHE A 22 18.79 8.95 14.54
CA PHE A 22 19.71 7.93 15.05
C PHE A 22 20.30 8.26 16.41
N ALA A 23 20.47 9.55 16.73
CA ALA A 23 20.89 9.97 18.08
C ALA A 23 19.84 9.64 19.15
N ARG A 24 18.55 9.68 18.81
CA ARG A 24 17.44 9.42 19.76
C ARG A 24 17.02 7.95 19.76
N TRP A 25 16.96 7.31 18.60
CA TRP A 25 16.59 5.91 18.41
C TRP A 25 17.72 5.17 17.68
N PRO A 26 18.85 4.89 18.36
CA PRO A 26 19.93 4.15 17.76
C PRO A 26 19.51 2.68 17.53
N PRO A 27 19.66 2.14 16.31
CA PRO A 27 19.35 0.74 16.03
C PRO A 27 20.37 -0.19 16.70
N ALA A 28 19.95 -1.42 17.00
CA ALA A 28 20.80 -2.42 17.64
C ALA A 28 22.09 -2.71 16.85
N ALA A 29 22.07 -2.57 15.52
CA ALA A 29 23.23 -2.76 14.65
C ALA A 29 24.37 -1.75 14.89
N LEU A 30 24.05 -0.55 15.40
CA LEU A 30 25.04 0.51 15.66
C LEU A 30 25.54 0.53 17.11
N VAL A 31 24.87 -0.18 18.00
CA VAL A 31 25.08 -0.08 19.45
C VAL A 31 25.81 -1.33 19.95
N ALA A 32 26.74 -1.15 20.88
CA ALA A 32 27.44 -2.27 21.48
C ALA A 32 26.45 -3.19 22.25
N PRO A 33 26.62 -4.52 22.19
CA PRO A 33 25.74 -5.45 22.88
C PRO A 33 25.75 -5.15 24.39
N GLY A 34 24.55 -5.08 24.99
CA GLY A 34 24.38 -4.78 26.43
C GLY A 34 24.28 -3.29 26.77
N THR A 35 24.30 -2.38 25.79
CA THR A 35 24.02 -0.96 26.04
C THR A 35 22.55 -0.76 26.40
N ALA A 36 22.29 0.05 27.44
CA ALA A 36 20.94 0.41 27.85
C ALA A 36 20.20 1.22 26.75
N PRO A 37 18.88 1.07 26.63
CA PRO A 37 18.07 1.86 25.70
C PRO A 37 18.13 3.34 26.04
N THR A 38 17.94 4.19 25.04
CA THR A 38 17.79 5.63 25.28
C THR A 38 16.47 5.92 26.01
N PRO A 39 16.35 7.06 26.73
CA PRO A 39 15.08 7.44 27.35
C PRO A 39 13.91 7.53 26.35
N PHE A 40 14.21 7.85 25.09
CA PHE A 40 13.22 7.87 24.01
C PHE A 40 12.77 6.46 23.61
N GLN A 41 13.68 5.48 23.58
CA GLN A 41 13.36 4.08 23.30
C GLN A 41 12.56 3.44 24.44
N GLU A 42 12.88 3.78 25.70
CA GLU A 42 12.13 3.31 26.87
C GLU A 42 10.67 3.78 26.83
N GLN A 43 10.47 5.07 26.58
CA GLN A 43 9.12 5.64 26.48
C GLN A 43 8.38 5.16 25.23
N ARG A 44 9.09 5.05 24.12
CA ARG A 44 8.57 4.73 22.79
C ARG A 44 9.51 3.75 22.07
N PRO A 45 9.31 2.44 22.25
CA PRO A 45 10.18 1.42 21.64
C PRO A 45 10.25 1.53 20.11
N ASN A 46 9.09 1.75 19.46
CA ASN A 46 9.02 2.02 18.03
C ASN A 46 8.40 3.41 17.78
N PRO A 47 9.17 4.38 17.25
CA PRO A 47 8.69 5.75 17.05
C PRO A 47 7.74 5.90 15.85
N PHE A 48 7.57 4.85 15.03
CA PHE A 48 6.75 4.84 13.82
C PHE A 48 5.40 4.15 13.99
N ARG A 49 5.22 3.39 15.08
CA ARG A 49 3.95 2.69 15.36
C ARG A 49 3.14 3.44 16.40
N PHE A 50 1.82 3.23 16.34
CA PHE A 50 0.93 3.63 17.42
C PHE A 50 1.29 2.87 18.68
N TYR A 51 1.18 3.55 19.82
CA TYR A 51 1.51 2.98 21.11
C TYR A 51 0.31 3.04 22.03
N LYS A 52 -0.04 1.92 22.66
CA LYS A 52 -1.09 1.87 23.66
C LYS A 52 -0.48 2.09 25.03
N HIS A 53 -0.90 3.16 25.70
CA HIS A 53 -0.39 3.47 27.04
C HIS A 53 -0.87 2.42 28.06
N PRO A 54 0.02 1.81 28.87
CA PRO A 54 -0.36 0.69 29.73
C PRO A 54 -1.35 1.08 30.82
N VAL A 55 -1.18 2.26 31.43
CA VAL A 55 -2.07 2.75 32.51
C VAL A 55 -3.42 3.23 31.98
N THR A 56 -3.45 4.12 30.99
CA THR A 56 -4.69 4.74 30.51
C THR A 56 -5.42 3.94 29.43
N GLY A 57 -4.77 2.94 28.83
CA GLY A 57 -5.32 2.13 27.74
C GLY A 57 -5.54 2.88 26.42
N ARG A 58 -5.23 4.18 26.35
CA ARG A 58 -5.44 5.00 25.16
C ARG A 58 -4.34 4.76 24.12
N TRP A 59 -4.74 4.73 22.85
CA TRP A 59 -3.81 4.75 21.73
C TRP A 59 -3.26 6.15 21.55
N GLN A 60 -1.94 6.23 21.45
CA GLN A 60 -1.22 7.46 21.17
C GLN A 60 -0.66 7.39 19.76
N ASP A 61 -0.69 8.53 19.08
CA ASP A 61 -0.12 8.69 17.76
C ASP A 61 1.37 8.34 17.74
N PRO A 62 1.88 7.86 16.59
CA PRO A 62 3.31 7.63 16.43
C PRO A 62 4.08 8.95 16.56
N VAL A 63 5.27 8.87 17.15
CA VAL A 63 6.16 10.03 17.33
C VAL A 63 6.46 10.72 16.00
N PHE A 64 6.59 9.93 14.92
CA PHE A 64 6.63 10.44 13.55
C PHE A 64 5.35 10.05 12.80
N SER A 65 4.64 11.05 12.27
CA SER A 65 3.48 10.84 11.41
C SER A 65 3.87 10.17 10.09
N GLN A 66 2.92 9.55 9.40
CA GLN A 66 3.18 8.86 8.12
C GLN A 66 3.93 9.72 7.08
N ARG A 67 3.65 11.04 7.03
CA ARG A 67 4.38 11.98 6.18
C ARG A 67 5.86 12.07 6.57
N ARG A 68 6.16 12.22 7.87
CA ARG A 68 7.53 12.31 8.37
C ARG A 68 8.27 10.97 8.24
N GLN A 69 7.58 9.85 8.42
CA GLN A 69 8.13 8.52 8.14
C GLN A 69 8.58 8.41 6.68
N ALA A 70 7.71 8.79 5.73
CA ALA A 70 8.06 8.76 4.31
C ALA A 70 9.23 9.70 3.97
N GLN A 71 9.33 10.86 4.62
CA GLN A 71 10.48 11.76 4.45
C GLN A 71 11.78 11.14 4.97
N LEU A 72 11.77 10.52 6.15
CA LEU A 72 12.93 9.83 6.70
C LEU A 72 13.34 8.64 5.83
N VAL A 73 12.38 7.82 5.38
CA VAL A 73 12.64 6.69 4.48
C VAL A 73 13.23 7.18 3.15
N LYS A 74 12.69 8.26 2.58
CA LYS A 74 13.22 8.83 1.33
C LYS A 74 14.68 9.25 1.50
N LEU A 75 14.99 10.03 2.55
CA LEU A 75 16.37 10.43 2.83
C LEU A 75 17.27 9.22 3.10
N ALA A 76 16.79 8.26 3.90
CA ALA A 76 17.58 7.08 4.23
C ALA A 76 17.90 6.23 2.99
N ARG A 77 16.97 6.13 2.05
CA ARG A 77 17.18 5.47 0.76
C ARG A 77 18.22 6.19 -0.09
N GLU A 78 18.14 7.52 -0.19
CA GLU A 78 19.10 8.35 -0.93
C GLU A 78 20.53 8.22 -0.36
N HIS A 79 20.65 7.98 0.95
CA HIS A 79 21.93 7.84 1.66
C HIS A 79 22.32 6.37 1.98
N GLY A 80 21.56 5.38 1.52
CA GLY A 80 21.86 3.96 1.72
C GLY A 80 21.78 3.46 3.17
N VAL A 81 20.99 4.11 4.03
CA VAL A 81 20.80 3.79 5.45
C VAL A 81 19.36 3.39 5.79
N GLU A 82 18.59 2.93 4.79
CA GLU A 82 17.18 2.54 4.98
C GLU A 82 17.03 1.34 5.93
N GLU A 83 17.92 0.36 5.85
CA GLU A 83 17.94 -0.85 6.70
C GLU A 83 18.15 -0.54 8.19
N LEU A 84 18.73 0.62 8.51
CA LEU A 84 18.94 1.07 9.88
C LEU A 84 17.69 1.68 10.52
N LEU A 85 16.66 1.98 9.72
CA LEU A 85 15.39 2.49 10.24
C LEU A 85 14.51 1.33 10.75
N PRO A 86 13.67 1.58 11.77
CA PRO A 86 12.63 0.64 12.16
C PRO A 86 11.68 0.34 11.00
N GLU A 87 11.12 -0.87 10.96
CA GLU A 87 10.13 -1.27 9.96
C GLU A 87 8.95 -0.31 9.86
N THR A 88 8.59 0.10 8.64
CA THR A 88 7.42 0.95 8.37
C THR A 88 6.67 0.53 7.12
N THR A 89 5.38 0.89 7.09
CA THR A 89 4.56 0.84 5.86
C THR A 89 5.09 1.70 4.71
N LYS A 90 5.99 2.65 5.01
CA LYS A 90 6.60 3.55 4.02
C LYS A 90 7.93 3.04 3.48
N GLY A 91 8.49 1.98 4.08
CA GLY A 91 9.72 1.33 3.65
C GLY A 91 9.57 0.64 2.29
N THR A 92 10.68 0.61 1.55
CA THR A 92 10.79 0.00 0.21
C THR A 92 10.53 -1.50 0.29
N GLU A 93 11.22 -2.19 1.19
CA GLU A 93 11.09 -3.65 1.37
C GLU A 93 9.66 -4.03 1.73
N TYR A 94 9.07 -3.33 2.70
CA TYR A 94 7.69 -3.55 3.10
C TYR A 94 6.73 -3.37 1.92
N GLN A 95 6.83 -2.27 1.17
CA GLN A 95 5.93 -2.00 0.03
C GLN A 95 6.06 -3.03 -1.08
N LEU A 96 7.29 -3.48 -1.37
CA LEU A 96 7.55 -4.51 -2.36
C LEU A 96 6.99 -5.86 -1.90
N ALA A 97 7.31 -6.28 -0.67
CA ALA A 97 6.80 -7.52 -0.09
C ALA A 97 5.26 -7.54 -0.08
N HIS A 98 4.62 -6.46 0.38
CA HIS A 98 3.16 -6.36 0.41
C HIS A 98 2.55 -6.42 -0.99
N ARG A 99 3.21 -5.82 -1.99
CA ARG A 99 2.72 -5.87 -3.38
C ARG A 99 2.88 -7.25 -4.00
N VAL A 100 3.99 -7.93 -3.72
CA VAL A 100 4.25 -9.29 -4.22
C VAL A 100 3.30 -10.30 -3.57
N GLU A 101 3.12 -10.22 -2.25
CA GLU A 101 2.27 -11.14 -1.49
C GLU A 101 0.78 -10.97 -1.83
N HIS A 102 0.30 -9.72 -1.91
CA HIS A 102 -1.13 -9.44 -2.01
C HIS A 102 -1.61 -9.04 -3.41
N GLY A 103 -0.71 -8.59 -4.30
CA GLY A 103 -1.07 -8.11 -5.62
C GLY A 103 -1.95 -6.85 -5.63
N LEU A 104 -2.54 -6.55 -6.79
CA LEU A 104 -3.54 -5.49 -6.93
C LEU A 104 -4.87 -5.95 -6.31
N ARG A 105 -5.46 -5.13 -5.43
CA ARG A 105 -6.69 -5.49 -4.69
C ARG A 105 -7.83 -4.49 -4.86
N VAL A 106 -7.76 -3.66 -5.89
CA VAL A 106 -8.83 -2.71 -6.23
C VAL A 106 -10.07 -3.47 -6.66
N LYS A 107 -11.27 -3.00 -6.26
CA LYS A 107 -12.52 -3.67 -6.63
C LYS A 107 -12.68 -3.68 -8.16
N GLY A 108 -13.00 -4.84 -8.72
CA GLY A 108 -13.18 -5.05 -10.17
C GLY A 108 -11.92 -5.54 -10.88
N THR A 109 -10.78 -4.88 -10.69
CA THR A 109 -9.50 -5.17 -11.40
C THR A 109 -8.47 -5.92 -10.56
N GLY A 110 -8.70 -6.05 -9.25
CA GLY A 110 -7.81 -6.78 -8.36
C GLY A 110 -7.83 -8.29 -8.62
N VAL A 111 -6.79 -8.97 -8.13
CA VAL A 111 -6.65 -10.43 -8.25
C VAL A 111 -7.88 -11.11 -7.65
N GLY A 112 -8.52 -11.98 -8.44
CA GLY A 112 -9.75 -12.68 -8.04
C GLY A 112 -11.03 -11.81 -8.03
N GLN A 113 -10.98 -10.56 -8.49
CA GLN A 113 -12.17 -9.71 -8.68
C GLN A 113 -12.65 -9.76 -10.13
N LYS A 114 -13.93 -9.47 -10.33
CA LYS A 114 -14.55 -9.31 -11.65
C LYS A 114 -15.15 -7.91 -11.78
N VAL A 115 -14.92 -7.29 -12.93
CA VAL A 115 -15.52 -5.99 -13.27
C VAL A 115 -17.04 -6.14 -13.42
N LYS A 116 -17.79 -5.16 -12.89
CA LYS A 116 -19.27 -5.18 -12.93
C LYS A 116 -19.84 -5.05 -14.35
N GLY A 117 -19.11 -4.40 -15.25
CA GLY A 117 -19.59 -3.95 -16.57
C GLY A 117 -20.50 -2.72 -16.46
N HIS A 118 -20.58 -1.93 -17.53
CA HIS A 118 -21.52 -0.81 -17.61
C HIS A 118 -22.97 -1.31 -17.73
N ILE A 119 -23.96 -0.44 -17.49
CA ILE A 119 -25.38 -0.83 -17.55
C ILE A 119 -25.74 -1.37 -18.94
N HIS A 120 -25.29 -0.70 -20.02
CA HIS A 120 -25.60 -1.12 -21.39
C HIS A 120 -24.94 -2.47 -21.73
N GLU A 121 -23.68 -2.71 -21.34
CA GLU A 121 -22.97 -3.98 -21.55
C GLU A 121 -23.74 -5.16 -20.93
N ARG A 122 -24.32 -4.97 -19.74
CA ARG A 122 -25.08 -6.02 -19.05
C ARG A 122 -26.43 -6.34 -19.70
N HIS A 123 -27.06 -5.38 -20.37
CA HIS A 123 -28.39 -5.56 -20.98
C HIS A 123 -28.33 -5.77 -22.50
N MET A 124 -27.16 -5.69 -23.13
CA MET A 124 -27.02 -5.86 -24.58
C MET A 124 -27.58 -7.21 -25.05
N ILE A 125 -27.19 -8.31 -24.39
CA ILE A 125 -27.63 -9.67 -24.76
C ILE A 125 -29.16 -9.76 -24.69
N ALA A 126 -29.75 -9.41 -23.54
CA ALA A 126 -31.20 -9.40 -23.38
C ALA A 126 -31.93 -8.51 -24.40
N LYS A 127 -31.32 -7.38 -24.80
CA LYS A 127 -31.88 -6.51 -25.83
C LYS A 127 -31.83 -7.17 -27.21
N TYR A 128 -30.72 -7.80 -27.60
CA TYR A 128 -30.60 -8.47 -28.90
C TYR A 128 -31.47 -9.72 -28.98
N ASP A 129 -31.47 -10.56 -27.95
CA ASP A 129 -32.32 -11.77 -27.90
C ASP A 129 -33.81 -11.42 -28.01
N GLY A 130 -34.26 -10.37 -27.31
CA GLY A 130 -35.63 -9.88 -27.43
C GLY A 130 -35.95 -9.32 -28.84
N THR A 131 -34.96 -8.77 -29.53
CA THR A 131 -35.12 -8.28 -30.91
C THR A 131 -35.24 -9.45 -31.90
N GLU A 132 -34.49 -10.55 -31.69
CA GLU A 132 -34.60 -11.76 -32.52
C GLU A 132 -35.97 -12.43 -32.35
N GLU A 133 -36.46 -12.57 -31.11
CA GLU A 133 -37.81 -13.10 -30.83
C GLU A 133 -38.92 -12.24 -31.46
N GLU A 134 -38.84 -10.91 -31.32
CA GLU A 134 -39.79 -9.99 -31.96
C GLU A 134 -39.75 -10.06 -33.49
N SER A 135 -38.56 -10.22 -34.09
CA SER A 135 -38.41 -10.35 -35.53
C SER A 135 -39.04 -11.64 -36.08
N HIS A 136 -38.91 -12.75 -35.35
CA HIS A 136 -39.57 -14.01 -35.68
C HIS A 136 -41.08 -13.95 -35.47
N ALA A 137 -41.56 -13.31 -34.41
CA ALA A 137 -42.99 -13.09 -34.17
C ALA A 137 -43.62 -12.11 -35.18
N GLY A 138 -42.86 -11.11 -35.63
CA GLY A 138 -43.28 -10.15 -36.66
C GLY A 138 -43.49 -10.83 -38.01
N ASN A 139 -42.58 -11.72 -38.42
CA ASN A 139 -42.69 -12.45 -39.68
C ASN A 139 -43.91 -13.40 -39.73
N ALA A 140 -44.28 -14.01 -38.60
CA ALA A 140 -45.47 -14.85 -38.49
C ALA A 140 -46.81 -14.07 -38.59
N LYS A 141 -46.79 -12.75 -38.35
CA LYS A 141 -47.99 -11.89 -38.42
C LYS A 141 -48.21 -11.23 -39.79
N THR A 142 -47.23 -11.27 -40.69
CA THR A 142 -47.29 -10.56 -41.99
C THR A 142 -48.00 -11.34 -43.11
N HIS A 143 -48.45 -12.57 -42.89
CA HIS A 143 -49.27 -13.32 -43.88
C HIS A 143 -50.44 -14.10 -43.25
N PRO A 144 -51.54 -13.45 -42.85
CA PRO A 144 -52.82 -14.11 -42.70
C PRO A 144 -53.66 -13.90 -43.97
N GLY A 145 -53.85 -14.95 -44.76
CA GLY A 145 -54.94 -15.03 -45.74
C GLY A 145 -54.63 -14.55 -47.16
N LEU A 146 -54.04 -15.42 -47.97
CA LEU A 146 -54.43 -15.54 -49.37
C LEU A 146 -55.19 -16.86 -49.50
N GLU A 147 -56.43 -16.85 -49.02
CA GLU A 147 -57.42 -17.89 -49.31
C GLU A 147 -57.82 -17.80 -50.78
N GLU A 148 -57.83 -18.98 -51.39
CA GLU A 148 -58.17 -19.30 -52.76
C GLU A 148 -59.52 -18.67 -53.15
N ARG A 149 -59.56 -17.97 -54.29
CA ARG A 149 -60.82 -17.61 -54.94
C ARG A 149 -60.95 -18.45 -56.20
N GLU A 150 -61.87 -19.42 -56.15
CA GLU A 150 -62.42 -20.16 -57.29
C GLU A 150 -63.11 -19.23 -58.30
#